data_AF-A0A0R1JH01-F1
#
_entry.id   AF-A0A0R1JH01-F1
#
_cell.length_a   1.000
_cell.length_b   1.000
_cell.length_c   1.000
_cell.angle_alpha   90.00
_cell.angle_beta   90.00
_cell.angle_gamma   90.00
#
_symmetry.space_group_name_H-M   'P 1'
#
loop_
_entity.id
_entity.type
_entity.pdbx_description
1 polymer ?
#
loop_
_entity_poly.entity_id
_entity_poly.type
_entity_poly.pdbx_seq_one_letter_code
_entity_poly.pdbx_strand_id
1 'polypeptide(L)'
;MFGKHKAVIKPNADRELLATVARVRESLNRTRELAATFREADPAVTAQISLQGALFDFLYREARVRAVSGDLVAEQAAVNQLRQNR
;
A
#
# COMPACT_ATOMS: atom_id res chain seq x y z
N MET A 1 -15.11 31.22 22.71
CA MET A 1 -15.21 30.80 21.29
C MET A 1 -14.29 29.62 21.05
N PHE A 2 -14.80 28.39 21.09
CA PHE A 2 -14.02 27.19 20.79
C PHE A 2 -14.25 26.84 19.32
N GLY A 3 -13.38 27.39 18.46
CA GLY A 3 -13.35 27.10 17.04
C GLY A 3 -13.11 25.62 16.81
N LYS A 4 -14.10 24.96 16.20
CA LYS A 4 -14.10 23.56 15.83
C LYS A 4 -13.06 23.31 14.72
N HIS A 5 -11.77 23.26 15.04
CA HIS A 5 -10.80 22.57 14.19
C HIS A 5 -11.03 21.06 14.34
N LYS A 6 -12.08 20.54 13.69
CA LYS A 6 -12.28 19.09 13.60
C LYS A 6 -11.12 18.51 12.78
N ALA A 7 -10.18 17.93 13.52
CA ALA A 7 -9.02 17.17 13.11
C ALA A 7 -9.05 16.58 11.68
N VAL A 8 -8.16 17.08 10.81
CA VAL A 8 -7.77 16.44 9.53
C VAL A 8 -6.88 15.20 9.77
N ILE A 9 -6.71 14.78 11.03
CA ILE A 9 -5.84 13.68 11.45
C ILE A 9 -6.26 12.35 10.80
N LYS A 10 -7.56 12.05 10.76
CA LYS A 10 -8.06 10.81 10.17
C LYS A 10 -7.81 10.72 8.66
N PRO A 11 -8.22 11.71 7.84
CA PRO A 11 -7.94 11.70 6.39
C PRO A 11 -6.44 11.59 6.06
N ASN A 12 -5.58 12.27 6.83
CA ASN A 12 -4.13 12.20 6.61
C ASN A 12 -3.57 10.81 6.92
N ALA A 13 -3.96 10.21 8.05
CA ALA A 13 -3.53 8.85 8.39
C ALA A 13 -4.05 7.81 7.39
N ASP A 14 -5.26 7.99 6.87
CA ASP A 14 -5.84 7.10 5.86
C ASP A 14 -5.10 7.23 4.51
N ARG A 15 -4.70 8.45 4.12
CA ARG A 15 -3.82 8.67 2.95
C ARG A 15 -2.45 8.02 3.11
N GLU A 16 -1.82 8.16 4.28
CA GLU A 16 -0.54 7.52 4.57
C GLU A 16 -0.63 5.98 4.54
N LEU A 17 -1.72 5.43 5.06
CA LEU A 17 -2.01 4.00 4.98
C LEU A 17 -2.10 3.53 3.53
N LEU A 18 -2.89 4.21 2.69
CA LEU A 18 -3.04 3.88 1.28
C LEU A 18 -1.73 4.03 0.49
N ALA A 19 -0.94 5.07 0.78
CA ALA A 19 0.38 5.26 0.18
C ALA A 19 1.36 4.14 0.57
N THR A 20 1.24 3.63 1.80
CA THR A 20 2.07 2.51 2.28
C THR A 20 1.65 1.20 1.65
N VAL A 21 0.35 0.93 1.53
CA VAL A 21 -0.19 -0.22 0.77
C VAL A 21 0.34 -0.21 -0.67
N ALA A 22 0.32 0.94 -1.34
CA ALA A 22 0.79 1.08 -2.71
C ALA A 22 2.29 0.75 -2.86
N ARG A 23 3.14 1.26 -1.96
CA ARG A 23 4.59 0.97 -1.94
C ARG A 23 4.88 -0.51 -1.72
N VAL A 24 4.18 -1.14 -0.77
CA VAL A 24 4.35 -2.57 -0.48
C VAL A 24 3.96 -3.41 -1.68
N ARG A 25 2.84 -3.08 -2.35
CA ARG A 25 2.41 -3.75 -3.59
C ARG A 25 3.46 -3.64 -4.70
N GLU A 26 4.04 -2.45 -4.87
CA GLU A 26 5.08 -2.23 -5.89
C GLU A 26 6.37 -2.98 -5.57
N SER A 27 6.78 -3.03 -4.30
CA SER A 27 7.91 -3.85 -3.86
C SER A 27 7.66 -5.34 -4.14
N LEU A 28 6.47 -5.83 -3.79
CA LEU A 28 6.07 -7.22 -3.98
C LEU A 28 6.08 -7.61 -5.47
N ASN A 29 5.55 -6.75 -6.34
CA ASN A 29 5.57 -6.98 -7.78
C ASN A 29 7.00 -7.05 -8.32
N ARG A 30 7.87 -6.11 -7.92
CA ARG A 30 9.30 -6.12 -8.30
C ARG A 30 10.01 -7.38 -7.82
N THR A 31 9.80 -7.79 -6.57
CA THR A 31 10.42 -9.01 -6.04
C THR A 31 9.92 -10.26 -6.77
N ARG A 32 8.63 -10.31 -7.16
CA ARG A 32 8.07 -11.41 -7.98
C ARG A 32 8.66 -11.45 -9.39
N GLU A 33 8.80 -10.31 -10.05
CA GLU A 33 9.42 -10.20 -11.38
C GLU A 33 10.89 -10.65 -11.34
N LEU A 34 11.63 -10.23 -10.32
CA LEU A 34 13.01 -10.69 -10.10
C LEU A 34 13.05 -12.20 -9.87
N ALA A 35 12.19 -12.73 -8.98
CA ALA A 35 12.15 -14.16 -8.70
C ALA A 35 11.79 -15.00 -9.94
N ALA A 36 10.92 -14.49 -10.81
CA ALA A 36 10.56 -15.16 -12.06
C ALA A 36 11.72 -15.25 -13.08
N THR A 37 12.74 -14.39 -12.94
CA THR A 37 13.94 -14.40 -13.80
C THR A 37 14.92 -15.50 -13.41
N PHE A 38 14.89 -15.97 -12.15
CA PHE A 38 15.77 -17.02 -11.66
C PHE A 38 15.12 -18.41 -11.79
N ARG A 39 15.90 -19.38 -12.27
CA ARG A 39 15.41 -20.75 -12.54
C ARG A 39 15.14 -21.55 -11.26
N GLU A 40 15.87 -21.24 -10.19
CA GLU A 40 15.59 -21.64 -8.81
C GLU A 40 15.54 -20.37 -7.97
N ALA A 41 14.38 -20.10 -7.37
CA ALA A 41 14.24 -18.98 -6.44
C ALA A 41 14.92 -19.36 -5.12
N ASP A 42 15.91 -18.56 -4.71
CA ASP A 42 16.56 -18.68 -3.40
C ASP A 42 15.47 -18.74 -2.30
N PRO A 43 15.55 -19.70 -1.35
CA PRO A 43 14.66 -19.76 -0.20
C PRO A 43 14.47 -18.41 0.52
N ALA A 44 15.51 -17.57 0.58
CA ALA A 44 15.44 -16.24 1.15
C ALA A 44 14.51 -15.30 0.35
N VAL A 45 14.54 -15.37 -0.99
CA VAL A 45 13.65 -14.59 -1.87
C VAL A 45 12.20 -15.05 -1.70
N THR A 46 11.97 -16.35 -1.60
CA THR A 46 10.63 -16.91 -1.36
C THR A 46 10.05 -16.48 -0.01
N ALA A 47 10.88 -16.49 1.04
CA ALA A 47 10.51 -15.98 2.35
C ALA A 47 10.18 -14.47 2.32
N GLN A 48 10.96 -13.68 1.57
CA GLN A 48 10.74 -12.24 1.43
C GLN A 48 9.43 -11.92 0.68
N ILE A 49 9.11 -12.65 -0.39
CA ILE A 49 7.82 -12.52 -1.09
C ILE A 49 6.67 -12.85 -0.16
N SER A 50 6.81 -13.91 0.64
CA SER A 50 5.78 -14.35 1.59
C SER A 50 5.55 -13.30 2.67
N LEU A 51 6.61 -12.73 3.23
CA LEU A 51 6.55 -11.64 4.21
C LEU A 51 5.87 -10.39 3.64
N GLN A 52 6.27 -9.97 2.44
CA GLN A 52 5.67 -8.81 1.78
C GLN A 52 4.19 -9.03 1.44
N GLY A 53 3.81 -10.26 1.07
CA GLY A 53 2.42 -10.65 0.86
C GLY A 53 1.59 -10.54 2.13
N ALA A 54 2.08 -11.12 3.24
CA ALA A 54 1.41 -11.03 4.53
C ALA A 54 1.26 -9.58 5.03
N LEU A 55 2.28 -8.75 4.79
CA LEU A 55 2.25 -7.33 5.16
C LEU A 55 1.24 -6.55 4.32
N PHE A 56 1.15 -6.84 3.01
CA PHE A 56 0.10 -6.28 2.16
C PHE A 56 -1.30 -6.63 2.66
N ASP A 57 -1.55 -7.91 2.97
CA ASP A 57 -2.85 -8.37 3.44
C ASP A 57 -3.23 -7.73 4.78
N PHE A 58 -2.27 -7.58 5.69
CA PHE A 58 -2.48 -6.88 6.96
C PHE A 58 -2.91 -5.43 6.73
N LEU A 59 -2.14 -4.67 5.94
CA LEU A 59 -2.45 -3.26 5.67
C LEU A 59 -3.77 -3.09 4.90
N TYR A 60 -4.09 -4.01 4.00
CA TYR A 60 -5.35 -3.99 3.27
C TYR A 60 -6.55 -4.25 4.20
N ARG A 61 -6.40 -5.17 5.17
CA ARG A 61 -7.43 -5.41 6.21
C ARG A 61 -7.58 -4.20 7.13
N GLU A 62 -6.49 -3.59 7.58
CA GLU A 62 -6.48 -2.35 8.35
C GLU A 62 -7.26 -1.23 7.63
N ALA A 63 -7.04 -1.05 6.33
CA ALA A 63 -7.76 -0.05 5.53
C ALA A 63 -9.28 -0.31 5.49
N ARG A 64 -9.68 -1.58 5.43
CA ARG A 64 -11.11 -1.96 5.52
C ARG A 64 -11.69 -1.70 6.90
N VAL A 65 -10.97 -2.08 7.97
CA VAL A 65 -11.40 -1.88 9.37
C VAL A 65 -11.55 -0.39 9.70
N ARG A 66 -10.64 0.45 9.20
CA ARG A 66 -10.72 1.91 9.36
C ARG A 66 -11.86 2.57 8.57
N ALA A 67 -12.51 1.81 7.67
CA ALA A 67 -13.49 2.29 6.72
C ALA A 67 -12.96 3.51 5.94
N VAL A 68 -11.77 3.36 5.35
CA VAL A 68 -11.17 4.39 4.50
C VAL A 68 -12.16 4.75 3.39
N SER A 69 -12.45 6.03 3.22
CA SER A 69 -13.44 6.50 2.25
C SER A 69 -13.03 6.15 0.81
N GLY A 70 -13.99 5.73 -0.01
CA GLY A 70 -13.77 5.43 -1.42
C GLY A 70 -13.16 6.60 -2.21
N ASP A 71 -13.50 7.83 -1.85
CA ASP A 71 -12.94 9.03 -2.48
C ASP A 71 -11.42 9.15 -2.30
N LEU A 72 -10.92 8.85 -1.09
CA LEU A 72 -9.47 8.81 -0.82
C LEU A 72 -8.77 7.68 -1.57
N VAL A 73 -9.45 6.55 -1.76
CA VAL A 73 -8.93 5.43 -2.57
C VAL A 73 -8.82 5.85 -4.04
N ALA A 74 -9.83 6.54 -4.57
CA ALA A 74 -9.83 7.06 -5.93
C ALA A 74 -8.75 8.14 -6.14
N GLU A 75 -8.61 9.07 -5.18
CA GLU A 75 -7.55 10.08 -5.16
C GLU A 75 -6.16 9.43 -5.20
N GLN A 76 -5.92 8.45 -4.31
CA GLN A 76 -4.64 7.76 -4.26
C GLN A 76 -4.37 6.93 -5.52
N ALA A 77 -5.40 6.30 -6.11
CA ALA A 77 -5.27 5.56 -7.35
C ALA A 77 -4.86 6.48 -8.52
N ALA A 78 -5.46 7.66 -8.63
CA ALA A 78 -5.08 8.66 -9.62
C ALA A 78 -3.64 9.16 -9.43
N VAL A 79 -3.21 9.42 -8.19
CA VAL A 79 -1.82 9.78 -7.86
C VAL A 79 -0.84 8.68 -8.29
N ASN A 80 -1.20 7.42 -8.07
CA ASN A 80 -0.35 6.29 -8.44
C ASN A 80 -0.26 6.11 -9.97
N GLN A 81 -1.35 6.31 -10.71
CA GLN A 81 -1.34 6.27 -12.17
C GLN A 81 -0.43 7.37 -12.77
N LEU A 82 -0.51 8.59 -12.23
CA LEU A 82 0.37 9.69 -12.66
C LEU A 82 1.86 9.38 -12.43
N ARG A 83 2.19 8.65 -11.35
CA ARG A 83 3.57 8.22 -11.08
C ARG A 83 4.07 7.15 -12.04
N GLN A 84 3.20 6.29 -12.56
CA GLN A 84 3.57 5.23 -13.50
C GLN A 84 3.77 5.73 -14.94
N ASN A 85 3.20 6.89 -15.28
CA ASN A 85 3.29 7.50 -16.60
C ASN A 85 4.44 8.53 -16.74
N ARG A 86 5.30 8.65 -15.73
CA ARG A 86 6.52 9.47 -15.73
C ARG A 86 7.74 8.57 -15.77
#